data_AF-A0A3S9XBE4-F1
#
_entry.id   AF-A0A3S9XBE4-F1
#
_cell.length_a   1.000
_cell.length_b   1.000
_cell.length_c   1.000
_cell.angle_alpha   90.00
_cell.angle_beta   90.00
_cell.angle_gamma   90.00
#
_symmetry.space_group_name_H-M   'P 1'
#
loop_
_entity.id
_entity.type
_entity.pdbx_description
1 polymer ?
#
loop_
_entity_poly.entity_id
_entity_poly.type
_entity_poly.pdbx_seq_one_letter_code
_entity_poly.pdbx_strand_id
1 'polypeptide(L)'
;MAKEYSRTQRVGDQMQRELAQLIQREIKDPRLGIVTVTAVDVARDLAYAKVFITVMGKDGQKEIEQSLEILTNAAGYLRSLLGKSMKIRTIPQLKFMYDESIVRGSTMSALIDKALAADRKLHHGEDNE
;
A
#
# COMPACT_ATOMS: atom_id res chain seq x y z
N MET A 1 24.09 2.91 14.71
CA MET A 1 23.12 2.61 15.79
C MET A 1 22.13 1.60 15.24
N ALA A 2 22.00 0.40 15.83
CA ALA A 2 21.03 -0.58 15.36
C ALA A 2 19.63 0.01 15.54
N LYS A 3 18.87 0.14 14.46
CA LYS A 3 17.49 0.64 14.50
C LYS A 3 16.70 -0.36 15.34
N GLU A 4 16.35 -0.01 16.58
CA GLU A 4 15.48 -0.82 17.41
C GLU A 4 14.11 -0.88 16.75
N TYR A 5 13.86 -1.94 15.98
CA TYR A 5 12.54 -2.19 15.42
C TYR A 5 11.61 -2.54 16.56
N SER A 6 10.57 -1.73 16.76
CA SER A 6 9.55 -2.05 17.75
C SER A 6 8.93 -3.40 17.39
N ARG A 7 8.51 -4.16 18.42
CA ARG A 7 7.79 -5.43 18.19
C ARG A 7 6.63 -5.26 17.23
N THR A 8 5.97 -4.11 17.23
CA THR A 8 4.87 -3.78 16.32
C THR A 8 5.31 -3.61 14.87
N GLN A 9 6.48 -3.01 14.60
CA GLN A 9 7.02 -2.91 13.24
C GLN A 9 7.32 -4.28 12.65
N ARG A 10 7.96 -5.18 13.43
CA ARG A 10 8.22 -6.55 12.96
C ARG A 10 6.95 -7.32 12.63
N VAL A 11 5.90 -7.13 13.45
CA VAL A 11 4.57 -7.71 13.21
C VAL A 11 3.94 -7.09 11.96
N GLY A 12 4.01 -5.77 11.80
CA GLY A 12 3.52 -5.06 10.62
C GLY A 12 4.16 -5.54 9.33
N ASP A 13 5.48 -5.64 9.28
CA ASP A 13 6.21 -6.13 8.10
C ASP A 13 5.87 -7.59 7.76
N GLN A 14 5.64 -8.43 8.77
CA GLN A 14 5.20 -9.80 8.55
C GLN A 14 3.75 -9.83 8.05
N MET A 15 2.85 -9.06 8.67
CA MET A 15 1.47 -8.92 8.21
C MET A 15 1.39 -8.42 6.78
N GLN A 16 2.24 -7.46 6.39
CA GLN A 16 2.28 -6.93 5.03
C GLN A 16 2.58 -8.03 4.00
N ARG A 17 3.63 -8.82 4.24
CA ARG A 17 4.03 -9.92 3.35
C ARG A 17 2.95 -10.98 3.22
N GLU A 18 2.38 -11.40 4.35
CA GLU A 18 1.32 -12.41 4.38
C GLU A 18 0.03 -11.89 3.72
N LEU A 19 -0.41 -10.67 4.04
CA LEU A 19 -1.61 -10.07 3.45
C LEU A 19 -1.48 -9.90 1.94
N ALA A 20 -0.31 -9.47 1.45
CA ALA A 20 -0.10 -9.35 0.01
C ALA A 20 -0.32 -10.69 -0.73
N GLN A 21 0.19 -11.80 -0.16
CA GLN A 21 0.01 -13.13 -0.73
C GLN A 21 -1.44 -13.64 -0.58
N LEU A 22 -2.04 -13.44 0.60
CA LEU A 22 -3.40 -13.90 0.88
C LEU A 22 -4.44 -13.18 0.02
N ILE A 23 -4.35 -11.85 -0.11
CA ILE A 23 -5.26 -11.06 -0.93
C ILE A 23 -5.19 -11.52 -2.39
N GLN A 24 -3.98 -11.70 -2.93
CA GLN A 24 -3.79 -12.13 -4.31
C GLN A 24 -4.31 -13.55 -4.59
N ARG A 25 -4.21 -14.46 -3.60
CA ARG A 25 -4.62 -15.87 -3.76
C ARG A 25 -6.11 -16.09 -3.55
N GLU A 26 -6.66 -15.47 -2.51
CA GLU A 26 -8.00 -15.77 -2.00
C GLU A 26 -9.07 -14.84 -2.59
N ILE A 27 -8.73 -13.58 -2.91
CA ILE A 27 -9.69 -12.61 -3.42
C ILE A 27 -9.60 -12.56 -4.94
N LYS A 28 -10.40 -13.40 -5.58
CA LYS A 28 -10.56 -13.44 -7.05
C LYS A 28 -11.88 -12.82 -7.46
N ASP A 29 -12.06 -11.54 -7.16
CA ASP A 29 -13.23 -10.79 -7.63
C ASP A 29 -12.83 -9.97 -8.88
N PRO A 30 -13.50 -10.13 -10.03
CA PRO A 30 -13.22 -9.35 -11.25
C PRO A 30 -13.47 -7.85 -11.07
N ARG A 31 -14.26 -7.45 -10.05
CA ARG A 31 -14.45 -6.05 -9.66
C ARG A 31 -13.30 -5.53 -8.82
N LEU A 32 -12.42 -6.38 -8.33
CA LEU A 32 -11.21 -5.98 -7.62
C LEU A 32 -10.09 -5.86 -8.66
N GLY A 33 -9.46 -4.69 -8.76
CA GLY A 33 -8.27 -4.55 -9.59
C GLY A 33 -7.09 -5.32 -8.99
N ILE A 34 -5.90 -5.20 -9.58
CA ILE A 34 -4.70 -5.75 -8.96
C ILE A 34 -4.41 -4.92 -7.70
N VAL A 35 -4.66 -5.51 -6.53
CA VAL A 35 -4.43 -4.86 -5.23
C VAL A 35 -3.02 -5.14 -4.73
N THR A 36 -2.32 -4.07 -4.33
CA THR A 36 -0.99 -4.15 -3.73
C THR A 36 -1.04 -3.57 -2.31
N VAL A 37 -0.40 -4.25 -1.36
CA VAL A 37 -0.28 -3.76 0.04
C VAL A 37 1.01 -2.96 0.19
N THR A 38 0.89 -1.65 0.35
CA THR A 38 2.04 -0.74 0.45
C THR A 38 2.67 -0.74 1.84
N ALA A 39 1.83 -0.74 2.88
CA ALA A 39 2.30 -0.69 4.27
C ALA A 39 1.24 -1.24 5.23
N VAL A 40 1.70 -1.70 6.40
CA VAL A 40 0.81 -2.08 7.52
C VAL A 40 1.30 -1.40 8.80
N ASP A 41 0.45 -0.55 9.36
CA ASP A 41 0.69 0.11 10.65
C ASP A 41 -0.11 -0.58 11.74
N VAL A 42 0.58 -1.13 12.73
CA VAL A 42 -0.02 -1.90 13.82
C VAL A 42 -0.02 -1.05 15.08
N ALA A 43 -1.20 -0.89 15.69
CA ALA A 43 -1.35 -0.17 16.94
C ALA A 43 -0.49 -0.79 18.06
N ARG A 44 -0.03 0.04 19.00
CA ARG A 44 0.83 -0.42 20.12
C ARG A 44 0.18 -1.49 20.99
N ASP A 45 -1.14 -1.46 21.09
CA ASP A 45 -1.96 -2.42 21.84
C ASP A 45 -2.30 -3.69 21.05
N LEU A 46 -1.87 -3.80 19.78
CA LEU A 46 -2.20 -4.89 18.84
C LEU A 46 -3.72 -5.09 18.65
N ALA A 47 -4.55 -4.08 18.94
CA ALA A 47 -5.99 -4.18 18.77
C ALA A 47 -6.41 -3.97 17.30
N TYR A 48 -5.75 -3.05 16.61
CA TYR A 48 -6.04 -2.68 15.22
C TYR A 48 -4.78 -2.60 14.37
N ALA A 49 -4.92 -2.92 13.09
CA ALA A 49 -3.88 -2.75 12.07
C ALA A 49 -4.48 -2.01 10.87
N LYS A 50 -3.87 -0.87 10.51
CA LYS A 50 -4.18 -0.12 9.30
C LYS A 50 -3.38 -0.71 8.16
N VAL A 51 -4.08 -1.18 7.13
CA VAL A 51 -3.49 -1.80 5.95
C VAL A 51 -3.66 -0.82 4.80
N PHE A 52 -2.56 -0.26 4.35
CA PHE A 52 -2.52 0.66 3.22
C PHE A 52 -2.43 -0.13 1.93
N ILE A 53 -3.37 0.10 1.02
CA ILE A 53 -3.45 -0.59 -0.26
C ILE A 53 -3.52 0.38 -1.42
N THR A 54 -3.03 -0.08 -2.56
CA THR A 54 -3.24 0.55 -3.87
C THR A 54 -3.95 -0.42 -4.79
N VAL A 55 -4.73 0.12 -5.72
CA VAL A 55 -5.44 -0.64 -6.74
C VAL A 55 -4.92 -0.17 -8.09
N MET A 56 -4.27 -1.07 -8.83
CA MET A 56 -3.74 -0.72 -10.15
C MET A 56 -4.87 -0.73 -11.18
N GLY A 57 -4.88 0.30 -12.05
CA GLY A 57 -5.84 0.42 -13.15
C GLY A 57 -7.18 1.04 -12.75
N LYS A 58 -7.28 1.62 -11.55
CA LYS A 58 -8.48 2.29 -11.06
C LYS A 58 -8.14 3.65 -10.44
N ASP A 59 -8.51 4.71 -11.14
CA ASP A 59 -8.28 6.10 -10.70
C ASP A 59 -9.59 6.78 -10.25
N GLY A 60 -10.73 6.12 -10.43
CA GLY A 60 -12.03 6.63 -10.02
C GLY A 60 -12.27 6.47 -8.52
N GLN A 61 -12.68 7.54 -7.84
CA GLN A 61 -13.02 7.50 -6.40
C GLN A 61 -14.02 6.39 -6.05
N LYS A 62 -15.06 6.21 -6.88
CA LYS A 62 -16.09 5.17 -6.70
C LYS A 62 -15.52 3.76 -6.78
N GLU A 63 -14.56 3.55 -7.66
CA GLU A 63 -13.94 2.25 -7.89
C GLU A 63 -13.00 1.84 -6.75
N ILE A 64 -12.30 2.84 -6.18
CA ILE A 64 -11.47 2.67 -4.99
C ILE A 64 -12.37 2.31 -3.79
N GLU A 65 -13.46 3.05 -3.59
CA GLU A 65 -14.42 2.82 -2.50
C GLU A 65 -15.04 1.42 -2.58
N GLN A 66 -15.45 0.98 -3.77
CA GLN A 66 -15.92 -0.40 -4.00
C GLN A 66 -14.86 -1.44 -3.65
N SER A 67 -13.60 -1.20 -4.03
CA SER A 67 -12.51 -2.14 -3.75
C SER A 67 -12.23 -2.22 -2.24
N LEU A 68 -12.30 -1.08 -1.53
CA LEU A 68 -12.19 -1.03 -0.07
C LEU A 68 -13.36 -1.75 0.62
N GLU A 69 -14.57 -1.62 0.10
CA GLU A 69 -15.75 -2.32 0.63
C GLU A 69 -15.61 -3.84 0.52
N ILE A 70 -15.17 -4.33 -0.65
CA ILE A 70 -14.92 -5.76 -0.87
C ILE A 70 -13.87 -6.28 0.12
N LEU A 71 -12.76 -5.57 0.28
CA LEU A 71 -11.70 -5.94 1.24
C LEU A 71 -12.18 -5.87 2.70
N THR A 72 -13.01 -4.89 3.03
CA THR A 72 -13.60 -4.75 4.37
C THR A 72 -14.52 -5.92 4.69
N ASN A 73 -15.34 -6.35 3.73
CA ASN A 73 -16.18 -7.54 3.88
C ASN A 73 -15.33 -8.82 4.02
N ALA A 74 -14.21 -8.89 3.30
CA ALA A 74 -13.25 -9.99 3.41
C ALA A 74 -12.33 -9.91 4.65
N ALA A 75 -12.36 -8.81 5.41
CA ALA A 75 -11.42 -8.56 6.51
C ALA A 75 -11.46 -9.66 7.58
N GLY A 76 -12.65 -10.14 7.95
CA GLY A 76 -12.81 -11.23 8.91
C GLY A 76 -12.21 -12.54 8.41
N TYR A 77 -12.39 -12.84 7.13
CA TYR A 77 -11.83 -14.03 6.49
C TYR A 77 -10.30 -13.95 6.41
N LEU A 78 -9.75 -12.84 5.91
CA LEU A 78 -8.30 -12.59 5.85
C LEU A 78 -7.66 -12.64 7.25
N ARG A 79 -8.33 -12.09 8.26
CA ARG A 79 -7.89 -12.17 9.66
C ARG A 79 -7.80 -13.62 10.15
N SER A 80 -8.76 -14.47 9.79
CA SER A 80 -8.72 -15.89 10.16
C SER A 80 -7.56 -16.64 9.50
N LEU A 81 -7.25 -16.31 8.24
CA LEU A 81 -6.14 -16.90 7.49
C LEU A 81 -4.78 -16.42 8.02
N LEU A 82 -4.66 -15.14 8.36
CA LEU A 82 -3.49 -14.60 9.06
C LEU A 82 -3.26 -15.31 10.40
N GLY A 83 -4.32 -15.65 11.13
CA GLY A 83 -4.22 -16.43 12.37
C GLY A 83 -3.65 -17.84 12.18
N LYS A 84 -3.81 -18.42 10.98
CA LYS A 84 -3.23 -19.73 10.64
C LYS A 84 -1.78 -19.61 10.17
N SER A 85 -1.44 -18.54 9.45
CA SER A 85 -0.08 -18.32 8.93
C SER A 85 0.88 -17.76 10.00
N MET A 86 0.40 -16.79 10.78
CA MET A 86 1.21 -16.10 11.78
C MET A 86 1.13 -16.78 13.15
N LYS A 87 2.29 -17.06 13.77
CA LYS A 87 2.40 -17.58 15.14
C LYS A 87 2.25 -16.46 16.19
N ILE A 88 1.16 -15.69 16.16
CA ILE A 88 0.90 -14.63 17.14
C ILE A 88 -0.42 -14.86 17.87
N ARG A 89 -0.44 -14.50 19.17
CA ARG A 89 -1.58 -14.78 20.08
C ARG A 89 -2.86 -14.08 19.66
N THR A 90 -2.75 -12.84 19.20
CA THR A 90 -3.89 -11.99 18.86
C THR A 90 -3.62 -11.37 17.50
N ILE A 91 -4.50 -11.66 16.54
CA ILE A 91 -4.50 -10.96 15.25
C ILE A 91 -5.31 -9.66 15.41
N PRO A 92 -4.70 -8.49 15.14
CA PRO A 92 -5.41 -7.21 15.18
C PRO A 92 -6.57 -7.19 14.17
N GLN A 93 -7.55 -6.33 14.42
CA GLN A 93 -8.60 -6.04 13.46
C GLN A 93 -8.02 -5.28 12.27
N LEU A 94 -8.29 -5.77 11.06
CA LEU A 94 -7.77 -5.17 9.82
C LEU A 94 -8.67 -4.01 9.40
N LYS A 95 -8.08 -2.83 9.18
CA LYS A 95 -8.74 -1.68 8.57
C LYS A 95 -8.02 -1.33 7.28
N PHE A 96 -8.69 -1.51 6.15
CA PHE A 96 -8.14 -1.19 4.84
C PHE A 96 -8.29 0.30 4.55
N MET A 97 -7.22 0.91 4.04
CA MET A 97 -7.17 2.32 3.65
C MET A 97 -6.47 2.43 2.30
N TYR A 98 -6.96 3.29 1.42
CA TYR A 98 -6.29 3.57 0.16
C TYR A 98 -5.06 4.46 0.40
N ASP A 99 -3.96 4.14 -0.27
CA ASP A 99 -2.72 4.91 -0.21
C ASP A 99 -2.66 5.95 -1.33
N GLU A 100 -3.10 7.17 -1.01
CA GLU A 100 -3.02 8.32 -1.92
C GLU A 100 -1.59 8.84 -2.17
N SER A 101 -0.61 8.36 -1.40
CA SER A 101 0.78 8.87 -1.48
C SER A 101 1.43 8.50 -2.82
N ILE A 102 1.04 7.35 -3.38
CA ILE A 102 1.55 6.85 -4.67
C ILE A 102 1.11 7.74 -5.83
N VAL A 103 -0.14 8.20 -5.84
CA VAL A 103 -0.68 9.10 -6.87
C VAL A 103 0.01 10.46 -6.84
N ARG A 104 0.34 10.96 -5.64
CA ARG A 104 1.11 12.20 -5.48
C ARG A 104 2.55 12.05 -5.94
N GLY A 105 3.20 10.92 -5.64
CA GLY A 105 4.59 10.67 -6.01
C GLY A 105 4.84 10.63 -7.52
N SER A 106 3.92 10.03 -8.30
CA SER A 106 4.04 10.01 -9.77
C SER A 106 3.90 11.41 -10.36
N THR A 107 2.98 12.22 -9.84
CA THR A 107 2.76 13.61 -10.27
C THR A 107 4.00 14.47 -9.97
N MET A 108 4.58 14.35 -8.78
CA MET A 108 5.80 15.08 -8.41
C MET A 108 6.99 14.69 -9.28
N SER A 109 7.18 13.39 -9.54
CA SER A 109 8.27 12.91 -10.41
C SER A 109 8.15 13.46 -11.82
N ALA A 110 6.93 13.48 -12.38
CA ALA A 110 6.68 14.04 -13.70
C ALA A 110 6.97 15.56 -13.77
N LEU A 111 6.69 16.31 -12.70
CA LEU A 111 7.01 17.74 -12.62
C LEU A 111 8.53 17.98 -12.54
N ILE A 112 9.26 17.15 -11.79
CA ILE A 112 10.72 17.20 -11.70
C ILE A 112 11.34 16.89 -13.06
N ASP A 113 10.89 15.83 -13.73
CA ASP A 113 11.39 15.46 -15.07
C ASP A 113 11.14 16.58 -16.09
N LYS A 114 9.95 17.22 -16.03
CA LYS A 114 9.62 18.35 -16.89
C LYS A 114 10.51 19.57 -16.61
N ALA A 115 10.82 19.86 -15.34
CA ALA A 115 11.72 20.94 -14.97
C ALA A 115 13.16 20.67 -15.46
N LEU A 116 13.68 19.45 -15.25
CA LEU A 116 15.00 19.04 -15.74
C LEU A 116 15.10 19.01 -17.27
N ALA A 117 14.01 18.71 -17.97
CA ALA A 117 13.95 18.77 -19.43
C ALA A 117 13.95 20.22 -19.96
N ALA A 118 13.28 21.14 -19.25
CA ALA A 118 13.29 22.56 -19.60
C ALA A 118 14.68 23.19 -19.36
N ASP A 119 15.32 22.85 -18.24
CA ASP A 119 16.65 23.36 -17.86
C ASP A 119 17.74 22.92 -18.86
N ARG A 120 17.72 21.65 -19.29
CA ARG A 120 18.62 21.15 -20.34
C ARG A 120 18.46 21.84 -21.70
N LYS A 121 17.27 22.32 -22.04
CA LYS A 121 17.03 23.07 -23.28
C LYS A 121 17.57 24.50 -23.23
N LEU A 122 17.68 25.09 -22.04
CA LEU A 122 18.21 26.44 -21.85
C LEU A 122 19.75 26.45 -21.95
N HIS A 123 20.42 25.43 -21.41
CA HIS A 123 21.89 25.35 -21.41
C HIS A 123 22.55 24.89 -22.72
N HIS A 124 21.81 24.32 -23.69
CA HIS A 124 22.37 23.91 -24.99
C HIS A 124 22.38 25.02 -26.05
N GLY A 125 21.94 26.24 -25.70
CA GLY A 125 21.88 27.40 -26.59
C GLY A 125 23.08 28.35 -26.52
N GLU A 126 24.04 28.13 -25.62
CA GLU A 126 25.17 29.04 -25.39
C GLU A 126 26.51 28.56 -26.02
N ASP A 127 26.56 27.36 -26.62
CA ASP A 127 27.80 26.77 -27.16
C ASP A 127 27.95 26.83 -28.70
N ASN A 128 27.10 27.56 -29.43
CA ASN A 128 27.31 27.83 -30.86
C ASN A 128 27.56 29.32 -31.09
N GLU A 129 28.80 29.73 -30.83
CA GLU A 129 29.43 30.93 -31.39
C GLU A 129 29.95 30.65 -32.81
#